data_AF-A0A0G2AJJ8-F1
#
_entry.id   AF-A0A0G2AJJ8-F1
#
_cell.length_a   1.000
_cell.length_b   1.000
_cell.length_c   1.000
_cell.angle_alpha   90.00
_cell.angle_beta   90.00
_cell.angle_gamma   90.00
#
_symmetry.space_group_name_H-M   'P 1'
#
loop_
_entity.id
_entity.type
_entity.pdbx_description
1 polymer ?
#
loop_
_entity_poly.entity_id
_entity_poly.type
_entity_poly.pdbx_seq_one_letter_code
_entity_poly.pdbx_strand_id
1 'polypeptide(L)'
;MRSSLGAAERILKMAEAQSTHRMTLEKSVVDSDNRRSERGQLCAFTIAVLAFGIAGWLGSQGKELAAGIIGGGDLIALVSVFIYGRRQKGKERAEARQQSPST
;
A
#
# COMPACT_ATOMS: atom_id res chain seq x y z
N MET A 1 -52.66 -14.51 -4.99
CA MET A 1 -51.91 -13.35 -4.44
C MET A 1 -50.71 -13.73 -3.54
N ARG A 2 -50.42 -15.02 -3.27
CA ARG A 2 -49.32 -15.45 -2.36
C ARG A 2 -47.99 -15.80 -3.05
N SER A 3 -47.97 -15.90 -4.37
CA SER A 3 -46.80 -16.26 -5.16
C SER A 3 -45.79 -15.11 -5.37
N SER A 4 -46.27 -13.85 -5.38
CA SER A 4 -45.40 -12.67 -5.52
C SER A 4 -44.52 -12.42 -4.29
N LEU A 5 -45.03 -12.71 -3.09
CA LEU A 5 -44.27 -12.61 -1.83
C LEU A 5 -43.09 -13.59 -1.80
N GLY A 6 -43.31 -14.85 -2.19
CA GLY A 6 -42.23 -15.85 -2.25
C GLY A 6 -41.19 -15.56 -3.34
N ALA A 7 -41.59 -14.96 -4.47
CA ALA A 7 -40.67 -14.51 -5.50
C ALA A 7 -39.83 -13.31 -5.03
N ALA A 8 -40.45 -12.35 -4.36
CA ALA A 8 -39.77 -11.18 -3.79
C ALA A 8 -38.73 -11.57 -2.73
N GLU A 9 -39.07 -12.49 -1.83
CA GLU A 9 -38.17 -12.99 -0.79
C GLU A 9 -36.93 -13.69 -1.36
N ARG A 10 -37.12 -14.46 -2.44
CA ARG A 10 -36.05 -15.13 -3.14
C ARG A 10 -35.13 -14.13 -3.88
N ILE A 11 -35.70 -13.05 -4.42
CA ILE A 11 -34.93 -11.95 -5.03
C ILE A 11 -34.14 -11.18 -3.96
N LEU A 12 -34.76 -10.87 -2.82
CA LEU A 12 -34.11 -10.23 -1.67
C LEU A 12 -32.91 -11.05 -1.18
N LYS A 13 -33.10 -12.36 -1.00
CA LYS A 13 -32.02 -13.26 -0.59
C LYS A 13 -30.88 -13.33 -1.62
N MET A 14 -31.19 -13.28 -2.91
CA MET A 14 -30.17 -13.20 -3.96
C MET A 14 -29.42 -11.86 -3.92
N ALA A 15 -30.12 -10.75 -3.69
CA ALA A 15 -29.51 -9.42 -3.56
C ALA A 15 -28.60 -9.32 -2.33
N GLU A 16 -29.01 -9.86 -1.18
CA GLU A 16 -28.18 -9.94 0.03
C GLU A 16 -26.92 -10.78 -0.18
N ALA A 17 -27.05 -11.93 -0.85
CA ALA A 17 -25.91 -12.78 -1.18
C ALA A 17 -24.91 -12.07 -2.09
N GLN A 18 -25.39 -11.33 -3.10
CA GLN A 18 -24.55 -10.52 -3.98
C GLN A 18 -23.89 -9.36 -3.23
N SER A 19 -24.62 -8.67 -2.37
CA SER A 19 -24.07 -7.59 -1.53
C SER A 19 -22.97 -8.10 -0.60
N THR A 20 -23.22 -9.23 0.08
CA THR A 20 -22.24 -9.89 0.96
C THR A 20 -21.00 -10.35 0.18
N HIS A 21 -21.19 -10.91 -1.01
CA HIS A 21 -20.09 -11.33 -1.88
C HIS A 21 -19.23 -10.13 -2.29
N ARG A 22 -19.85 -9.03 -2.72
CA ARG A 22 -19.16 -7.80 -3.08
C ARG A 22 -18.37 -7.23 -1.89
N MET A 23 -18.98 -7.13 -0.70
CA MET A 23 -18.30 -6.67 0.51
C MET A 23 -17.10 -7.55 0.86
N THR A 24 -17.21 -8.86 0.65
CA THR A 24 -16.11 -9.80 0.92
C THR A 24 -14.95 -9.59 -0.06
N LEU A 25 -15.24 -9.39 -1.34
CA LEU A 25 -14.22 -9.08 -2.35
C LEU A 25 -13.54 -7.74 -2.06
N GLU A 26 -14.31 -6.69 -1.78
CA GLU A 26 -13.77 -5.37 -1.41
C GLU A 26 -12.83 -5.47 -0.19
N LYS A 27 -13.25 -6.18 0.85
CA LYS A 27 -12.42 -6.42 2.04
C LYS A 27 -11.13 -7.19 1.70
N SER A 28 -11.23 -8.23 0.88
CA SER A 28 -10.07 -9.03 0.47
C SER A 28 -9.07 -8.22 -0.35
N VAL A 29 -9.55 -7.34 -1.23
CA VAL A 29 -8.71 -6.44 -2.03
C VAL A 29 -7.98 -5.46 -1.12
N VAL A 30 -8.68 -4.80 -0.19
CA VAL A 30 -8.08 -3.85 0.76
C VAL A 30 -7.03 -4.53 1.64
N ASP A 31 -7.33 -5.71 2.19
CA ASP A 31 -6.38 -6.45 3.05
C ASP A 31 -5.15 -6.90 2.25
N SER A 32 -5.35 -7.38 1.03
CA SER A 32 -4.25 -7.81 0.15
C SER A 32 -3.34 -6.65 -0.25
N ASP A 33 -3.92 -5.49 -0.55
CA ASP A 33 -3.17 -4.28 -0.90
C ASP A 33 -2.37 -3.75 0.29
N ASN A 34 -3.00 -3.70 1.48
CA ASN A 34 -2.30 -3.29 2.70
C ASN A 34 -1.13 -4.22 3.03
N ARG A 35 -1.32 -5.54 2.97
CA ARG A 35 -0.26 -6.53 3.21
C ARG A 35 0.86 -6.44 2.17
N ARG A 36 0.54 -6.16 0.90
CA ARG A 36 1.54 -5.96 -0.16
C ARG A 36 2.39 -4.72 0.14
N SER A 37 1.76 -3.63 0.55
CA SER A 37 2.42 -2.38 0.96
C SER A 37 3.35 -2.60 2.16
N GLU A 38 2.86 -3.27 3.21
CA GLU A 38 3.65 -3.59 4.42
C GLU A 38 4.86 -4.47 4.11
N ARG A 39 4.69 -5.53 3.29
CA ARG A 39 5.78 -6.41 2.88
C ARG A 39 6.83 -5.68 2.04
N GLY A 40 6.40 -4.82 1.13
CA GLY A 40 7.29 -3.98 0.33
C GLY A 40 8.13 -3.04 1.19
N GLN A 41 7.49 -2.41 2.18
CA GLN A 41 8.17 -1.51 3.12
C GLN A 41 9.17 -2.26 4.02
N LEU A 42 8.84 -3.47 4.46
CA LEU A 42 9.75 -4.31 5.25
C LEU A 42 10.98 -4.78 4.43
N CYS A 43 10.78 -5.14 3.16
CA CYS A 43 11.87 -5.49 2.27
C CYS A 43 12.80 -4.30 2.04
N ALA A 44 12.24 -3.11 1.77
CA ALA A 44 13.01 -1.88 1.59
C ALA A 44 13.80 -1.52 2.86
N PHE A 45 13.19 -1.66 4.04
CA PHE A 45 13.87 -1.44 5.33
C PHE A 45 15.05 -2.40 5.52
N THR A 46 14.87 -3.68 5.21
CA THR A 46 15.93 -4.68 5.36
C THR A 46 17.12 -4.37 4.44
N ILE A 47 16.85 -4.02 3.18
CA ILE A 47 17.91 -3.64 2.22
C ILE A 47 18.63 -2.39 2.70
N ALA A 48 17.90 -1.38 3.18
CA ALA A 48 18.47 -0.15 3.69
C ALA A 48 19.40 -0.38 4.89
N VAL A 49 18.98 -1.20 5.87
CA VAL A 49 19.81 -1.53 7.03
C VAL A 49 21.09 -2.26 6.61
N LEU A 50 21.00 -3.20 5.66
CA LEU A 50 22.17 -3.92 5.15
C LEU A 50 23.14 -2.97 4.42
N ALA A 51 22.63 -2.11 3.55
CA ALA A 51 23.44 -1.18 2.77
C ALA A 51 24.12 -0.12 3.67
N PHE A 52 23.39 0.42 4.65
CA PHE A 52 23.96 1.30 5.67
C PHE A 52 25.01 0.61 6.54
N GLY A 53 24.78 -0.65 6.90
CA GLY A 53 25.76 -1.46 7.65
C GLY A 53 27.06 -1.63 6.87
N ILE A 54 26.97 -1.89 5.56
CA ILE A 54 28.13 -1.99 4.66
C ILE A 54 28.85 -0.64 4.55
N ALA A 55 28.10 0.46 4.42
CA ALA A 55 28.68 1.81 4.38
C ALA A 55 29.47 2.12 5.67
N GLY A 56 28.90 1.79 6.84
CA GLY A 56 29.55 1.95 8.14
C GLY A 56 30.84 1.12 8.26
N TRP A 57 30.81 -0.14 7.82
CA TRP A 57 32.01 -1.00 7.78
C TRP A 57 33.08 -0.38 6.86
N LEU A 58 32.72 0.07 5.66
CA LEU A 58 33.68 0.71 4.75
C LEU A 58 34.32 1.95 5.37
N GLY A 59 33.54 2.72 6.11
CA GLY A 59 34.04 3.88 6.87
C GLY A 59 35.08 3.47 7.90
N SER A 60 34.84 2.41 8.66
CA SER A 60 35.81 1.93 9.67
C SER A 60 37.11 1.36 9.07
N GLN A 61 37.11 0.98 7.78
CA GLN A 61 38.30 0.53 7.04
C GLN A 61 39.10 1.70 6.41
N GLY A 62 38.74 2.96 6.72
CA GLY A 62 39.39 4.15 6.16
C GLY A 62 38.97 4.49 4.73
N LYS A 63 37.92 3.84 4.19
CA LYS A 63 37.39 4.12 2.85
C LYS A 63 36.28 5.17 2.91
N GLU A 64 36.60 6.33 3.48
CA GLU A 64 35.65 7.40 3.80
C GLU A 64 34.86 7.90 2.57
N LEU A 65 35.51 8.05 1.41
CA LEU A 65 34.83 8.45 0.18
C LEU A 65 33.80 7.41 -0.29
N ALA A 66 34.17 6.13 -0.26
CA ALA A 66 33.26 5.06 -0.66
C ALA A 66 32.09 4.91 0.34
N ALA A 67 32.38 5.02 1.64
CA ALA A 67 31.39 5.04 2.70
C ALA A 67 30.41 6.22 2.56
N GLY A 68 30.93 7.41 2.24
CA GLY A 68 30.13 8.62 2.03
C GLY A 68 29.23 8.52 0.81
N ILE A 69 29.71 7.98 -0.32
CA ILE A 69 28.88 7.79 -1.52
C ILE A 69 27.78 6.78 -1.25
N ILE A 70 28.10 5.64 -0.63
CA ILE A 70 27.11 4.59 -0.35
C ILE A 70 26.11 5.07 0.69
N GLY A 71 26.57 5.55 1.84
CA GLY A 71 25.68 6.02 2.92
C GLY A 71 24.86 7.25 2.52
N GLY A 72 25.47 8.21 1.81
CA GLY A 72 24.77 9.37 1.27
C GLY A 72 23.75 9.00 0.18
N GLY A 73 24.14 8.10 -0.72
CA GLY A 73 23.25 7.54 -1.74
C GLY A 73 22.04 6.82 -1.14
N ASP A 74 22.26 6.01 -0.11
CA ASP A 74 21.19 5.30 0.61
C ASP A 74 20.19 6.28 1.26
N LEU A 75 20.68 7.35 1.89
CA LEU A 75 19.79 8.39 2.46
C LEU A 75 18.93 9.06 1.38
N ILE A 76 19.55 9.48 0.29
CA ILE A 76 18.84 10.14 -0.81
C ILE A 76 17.81 9.18 -1.41
N ALA A 77 18.16 7.92 -1.62
CA ALA A 77 17.27 6.90 -2.14
C ALA A 77 16.06 6.68 -1.21
N LEU A 78 16.29 6.50 0.10
CA LEU A 78 15.24 6.32 1.10
C LEU A 78 14.29 7.51 1.17
N VAL A 79 14.84 8.73 1.24
CA VAL A 79 14.06 9.97 1.27
C VAL A 79 13.22 10.08 -0.01
N SER A 80 13.81 9.77 -1.17
CA SER A 80 13.11 9.82 -2.47
C SER A 80 11.92 8.85 -2.52
N VAL A 81 12.13 7.60 -2.09
CA VAL A 81 11.07 6.58 -2.01
C VAL A 81 9.95 7.03 -1.07
N PHE A 82 10.29 7.59 0.10
CA PHE A 82 9.29 8.06 1.07
C PHE A 82 8.48 9.25 0.55
N ILE A 83 9.14 10.23 -0.09
CA ILE A 83 8.47 11.38 -0.72
C ILE A 83 7.55 10.91 -1.85
N TYR A 84 8.03 10.00 -2.70
CA TYR A 84 7.24 9.44 -3.79
C TYR A 84 6.01 8.70 -3.26
N GLY A 85 6.17 7.83 -2.25
CA GLY A 85 5.07 7.13 -1.61
C GLY A 85 4.04 8.08 -0.97
N ARG A 86 4.48 9.16 -0.33
CA ARG A 86 3.57 10.19 0.22
C ARG A 86 2.80 10.93 -0.88
N ARG A 87 3.46 11.25 -1.99
CA ARG A 87 2.83 11.89 -3.15
C ARG A 87 1.78 11.00 -3.80
N GLN A 88 2.05 9.71 -3.95
CA GLN A 88 1.11 8.76 -4.54
C GLN A 88 -0.17 8.64 -3.71
N LYS A 89 -0.04 8.45 -2.38
CA LYS A 89 -1.18 8.46 -1.45
C LYS A 89 -1.97 9.79 -1.48
N GLY A 90 -1.27 10.90 -1.68
CA GLY A 90 -1.90 12.22 -1.82
C GLY A 90 -2.74 12.36 -3.09
N LYS A 91 -2.24 11.83 -4.22
CA LYS A 91 -2.96 11.80 -5.50
C LYS A 91 -4.20 10.92 -5.43
N GLU A 92 -4.08 9.71 -4.90
CA GLU A 92 -5.21 8.78 -4.71
C GLU A 92 -6.35 9.43 -3.90
N ARG A 93 -6.01 10.16 -2.83
CA ARG A 93 -6.99 10.92 -2.02
C ARG A 93 -7.61 12.09 -2.77
N ALA A 94 -6.83 12.79 -3.60
CA ALA A 94 -7.31 13.92 -4.38
C ALA A 94 -8.27 13.46 -5.49
N GLU A 95 -7.93 12.37 -6.18
CA GLU A 95 -8.76 11.72 -7.20
C GLU A 95 -10.06 11.19 -6.58
N ALA A 96 -9.99 10.52 -5.43
CA ALA A 96 -11.16 10.06 -4.68
C ALA A 96 -12.08 11.23 -4.26
N ARG A 97 -11.52 12.40 -3.93
CA ARG A 97 -12.30 13.60 -3.59
C ARG A 97 -12.94 14.28 -4.81
N GLN A 98 -12.30 14.21 -5.98
CA GLN A 98 -12.84 14.73 -7.23
C GLN A 98 -13.93 13.83 -7.82
N GLN A 99 -13.82 12.51 -7.64
CA GLN A 99 -14.85 11.54 -8.03
C GLN A 99 -16.06 11.51 -7.10
N SER A 100 -16.02 12.25 -5.99
CA SER A 100 -17.16 12.50 -5.12
C SER A 100 -17.68 13.94 -5.32
N PRO A 101 -18.30 14.29 -6.47
CA PRO A 101 -18.97 15.57 -6.61
C PRO A 101 -20.20 15.57 -5.69
N SER A 102 -20.21 16.55 -4.79
CA SER A 102 -21.34 17.10 -4.01
C SER A 102 -22.69 16.37 -4.10
N THR A 103 -23.07 15.72 -3.00
CA THR A 103 -24.39 16.00 -2.41
C THR A 103 -24.34 17.32 -1.66
#